data_AF-A0A023G0V2-F1
#
_entry.id   AF-A0A023G0V2-F1
#
_cell.length_a   1.000
_cell.length_b   1.000
_cell.length_c   1.000
_cell.angle_alpha   90.00
_cell.angle_beta   90.00
_cell.angle_gamma   90.00
#
_symmetry.space_group_name_H-M   'P 1'
#
loop_
_entity.id
_entity.type
_entity.pdbx_description
1 polymer ?
#
loop_
_entity_poly.entity_id
_entity_poly.type
_entity_poly.pdbx_seq_one_letter_code
_entity_poly.pdbx_strand_id
1 'polypeptide(L)'
;RRARWFLKLLSAILVCGMRSFCWSLGMTTCLVLVLKIGAERFKSPDCEPEPVSGTCRGHLERWFYNKSTEKCDIFYWGGCDEKPNNFPNCTFCMQSCSCNEYKNTTDLEALCEKIEEEADQKYWDSFGS
;
A
#
# COMPACT_ATOMS: atom_id res chain seq x y z
N ARG A 1 0.23 -55.29 41.72
CA ARG A 1 -0.51 -54.96 40.47
C ARG A 1 -1.15 -53.55 40.47
N ARG A 2 -0.70 -52.58 41.29
CA ARG A 2 -1.18 -51.17 41.26
C ARG A 2 -0.13 -50.15 40.78
N ALA A 3 1.17 -50.47 40.84
CA ALA A 3 2.25 -49.58 40.37
C ALA A 3 2.50 -49.60 38.84
N ARG A 4 1.96 -50.58 38.11
CA ARG A 4 2.07 -50.64 36.63
C ARG A 4 1.10 -49.72 35.89
N TRP A 5 0.08 -49.20 36.58
CA TRP A 5 -0.89 -48.27 36.00
C TRP A 5 -0.41 -46.82 36.09
N PHE A 6 0.26 -46.43 37.19
CA PHE A 6 0.78 -45.07 37.36
C PHE A 6 1.91 -44.72 36.38
N LEU A 7 2.83 -45.66 36.10
CA LEU A 7 3.91 -45.44 35.12
C LEU A 7 3.41 -45.38 33.67
N LYS A 8 2.32 -46.07 33.33
CA LYS A 8 1.69 -46.00 32.00
C LYS A 8 0.89 -44.72 31.78
N LEU A 9 0.42 -44.08 32.86
CA LEU A 9 -0.30 -42.80 32.77
C LEU A 9 0.66 -41.62 32.55
N LEU A 10 1.84 -41.65 33.19
CA LEU A 10 2.88 -40.62 33.00
C LEU A 10 3.53 -40.69 31.60
N SER A 11 3.69 -41.88 31.01
CA SER A 11 4.25 -42.01 29.65
C SER A 11 3.27 -41.57 28.54
N ALA A 12 1.96 -41.65 28.78
CA ALA A 12 0.95 -41.22 27.81
C ALA A 12 0.85 -39.68 27.73
N ILE A 13 1.08 -38.98 28.84
CA ILE A 13 1.03 -37.50 28.89
C ILE A 13 2.22 -36.88 28.15
N LEU A 14 3.41 -37.50 28.24
CA LEU A 14 4.61 -36.99 27.55
C LEU A 14 4.63 -37.24 26.04
N VAL A 15 3.99 -38.31 25.55
CA VAL A 15 3.98 -38.65 24.11
C VAL A 15 2.77 -38.05 23.37
N CYS A 16 1.67 -37.74 24.05
CA CYS A 16 0.51 -37.09 23.43
C CYS A 16 0.66 -35.56 23.30
N GLY A 17 1.56 -34.95 24.09
CA GLY A 17 1.80 -33.50 24.08
C GLY A 17 2.65 -32.96 22.91
N MET A 18 3.19 -33.79 22.02
CA MET A 18 4.03 -33.34 20.90
C MET A 18 3.44 -33.57 19.51
N ARG A 19 2.22 -34.13 19.42
CA ARG A 19 1.53 -34.34 18.13
C ARG A 19 0.44 -33.30 17.84
N SER A 20 -0.09 -32.62 18.86
CA SER A 20 -1.12 -31.58 18.71
C SER A 20 -0.55 -30.17 18.54
N PHE A 21 0.72 -29.92 18.88
CA PHE A 21 1.37 -28.61 18.69
C PHE A 21 1.98 -28.42 17.30
N CYS A 22 2.20 -29.49 16.53
CA CYS A 22 2.80 -29.42 15.19
C CYS A 22 1.76 -29.15 14.08
N TRP A 23 0.46 -29.28 14.37
CA TRP A 23 -0.63 -29.02 13.42
C TRP A 23 -1.35 -27.70 13.68
N SER A 24 -1.46 -27.30 14.95
CA SER A 24 -2.11 -26.03 15.32
C SER A 24 -1.23 -24.84 14.99
N LEU A 25 0.03 -24.81 15.43
CA LEU A 25 0.94 -23.70 15.14
C LEU A 25 1.24 -23.61 13.64
N GLY A 26 1.47 -24.73 12.94
CA GLY A 26 1.77 -24.76 11.51
C GLY A 26 0.58 -24.33 10.62
N MET A 27 -0.65 -24.73 10.95
CA MET A 27 -1.84 -24.31 10.19
C MET A 27 -2.27 -22.89 10.53
N THR A 28 -2.14 -22.46 11.79
CA THR A 28 -2.44 -21.07 12.15
C THR A 28 -1.41 -20.12 11.57
N THR A 29 -0.12 -20.47 11.57
CA THR A 29 0.90 -19.64 10.90
C THR A 29 0.69 -19.64 9.40
N CYS A 30 0.33 -20.76 8.78
CA CYS A 30 0.01 -20.81 7.35
C CYS A 30 -1.23 -19.97 7.01
N LEU A 31 -2.32 -20.06 7.79
CA LEU A 31 -3.51 -19.24 7.61
C LEU A 31 -3.22 -17.74 7.83
N VAL A 32 -2.44 -17.39 8.86
CA VAL A 32 -2.00 -16.01 9.10
C VAL A 32 -1.09 -15.54 7.97
N LEU A 33 -0.19 -16.37 7.45
CA LEU A 33 0.65 -16.03 6.30
C LEU A 33 -0.18 -15.86 5.03
N VAL A 34 -1.14 -16.73 4.75
CA VAL A 34 -2.05 -16.60 3.59
C VAL A 34 -2.92 -15.35 3.70
N LEU A 35 -3.45 -15.03 4.88
CA LEU A 35 -4.23 -13.81 5.12
C LEU A 35 -3.38 -12.54 5.08
N LYS A 36 -2.11 -12.60 5.53
CA LYS A 36 -1.16 -11.49 5.41
C LYS A 36 -0.76 -11.28 3.95
N ILE A 37 -0.33 -12.32 3.24
CA ILE A 37 0.06 -12.26 1.82
C ILE A 37 -1.13 -11.83 0.94
N GLY A 38 -2.35 -12.29 1.25
CA GLY A 38 -3.56 -11.93 0.49
C GLY A 38 -4.10 -10.52 0.76
N ALA A 39 -3.64 -9.85 1.82
CA ALA A 39 -4.02 -8.48 2.17
C ALA A 39 -2.97 -7.44 1.73
N GLU A 40 -1.78 -7.86 1.32
CA GLU A 40 -0.78 -6.96 0.76
C GLU A 40 -1.14 -6.67 -0.70
N ARG A 41 -1.93 -5.61 -0.88
CA ARG A 41 -2.18 -5.01 -2.20
C ARG A 41 -0.82 -4.71 -2.83
N PHE A 42 -0.51 -5.30 -3.99
CA PHE A 42 0.70 -5.00 -4.73
C PHE A 42 0.66 -3.53 -5.17
N LYS A 43 1.22 -2.65 -4.35
CA LYS A 43 1.38 -1.24 -4.68
C LYS A 43 2.53 -1.14 -5.68
N SER A 44 2.30 -0.44 -6.78
CA SER A 44 3.35 -0.21 -7.77
C SER A 44 4.53 0.51 -7.07
N PRO A 45 5.79 0.07 -7.27
CA PRO A 45 6.95 0.77 -6.72
C PRO A 45 7.04 2.22 -7.20
N ASP A 46 6.37 2.55 -8.31
CA ASP A 46 6.33 3.89 -8.85
C ASP A 46 5.49 4.84 -8.00
N CYS A 47 4.55 4.32 -7.22
CA CYS A 47 3.62 5.11 -6.40
C CYS A 47 4.10 5.26 -4.96
N GLU A 48 5.30 4.77 -4.66
CA GLU A 48 5.81 4.68 -3.30
C GLU A 48 6.66 5.84 -2.81
N PRO A 49 7.63 6.33 -3.59
CA PRO A 49 8.52 7.38 -3.15
C PRO A 49 7.80 8.70 -2.92
N GLU A 50 8.31 9.52 -2.00
CA GLU A 50 7.91 10.92 -1.87
C GLU A 50 8.32 11.71 -3.13
N PRO A 51 7.53 12.71 -3.55
CA PRO A 51 7.89 13.58 -4.65
C PRO A 51 9.15 14.37 -4.32
N VAL A 52 9.98 14.63 -5.32
CA VAL A 52 11.20 15.44 -5.16
C VAL A 52 11.30 16.49 -6.25
N SER A 53 11.58 17.73 -5.84
CA SER A 53 11.86 18.81 -6.80
C SER A 53 13.21 18.61 -7.50
N GLY A 54 14.16 17.92 -6.87
CA GLY A 54 15.50 17.74 -7.41
C GLY A 54 16.36 19.01 -7.29
N THR A 55 17.58 18.95 -7.84
CA THR A 55 18.56 20.05 -7.73
C THR A 55 18.44 21.11 -8.84
N CYS A 56 17.75 20.77 -9.93
CA CYS A 56 17.52 21.67 -11.05
C CYS A 56 16.48 22.75 -10.70
N ARG A 57 16.55 23.88 -11.41
CA ARG A 57 15.71 25.07 -11.14
C ARG A 57 14.53 25.23 -12.10
N GLY A 58 14.13 24.15 -12.77
CA GLY A 58 12.89 24.12 -13.52
C GLY A 58 11.68 24.28 -12.59
N HIS A 59 10.55 24.67 -13.17
CA HIS A 59 9.28 24.75 -12.46
C HIS A 59 8.24 24.02 -13.31
N LEU A 60 8.39 22.70 -13.36
CA LEU A 60 7.56 21.84 -14.18
C LEU A 60 6.48 21.22 -13.30
N GLU A 61 5.23 21.53 -13.60
CA GLU A 61 4.10 20.88 -12.95
C GLU A 61 4.10 19.39 -13.26
N ARG A 62 3.97 18.58 -12.22
CA ARG A 62 3.94 17.13 -12.27
C ARG A 62 2.97 16.60 -11.22
N TRP A 63 2.63 15.34 -11.36
CA TRP A 63 1.67 14.65 -10.50
C TRP A 63 2.36 13.55 -9.72
N PHE A 64 2.04 13.40 -8.44
CA PHE A 64 2.51 12.29 -7.61
C PHE A 64 1.33 11.69 -6.85
N TYR A 65 1.42 10.40 -6.56
CA TYR A 65 0.43 9.70 -5.76
C TYR A 65 0.67 9.93 -4.28
N ASN A 66 -0.30 10.54 -3.61
CA ASN A 66 -0.30 10.77 -2.18
C ASN A 66 -1.02 9.62 -1.47
N LYS A 67 -0.26 8.78 -0.79
CA LYS A 67 -0.80 7.61 -0.06
C LYS A 67 -1.71 7.98 1.11
N SER A 68 -1.62 9.21 1.62
CA SER A 68 -2.42 9.64 2.76
C SER A 68 -3.84 10.01 2.35
N THR A 69 -3.98 10.59 1.16
CA THR A 69 -5.28 10.96 0.57
C THR A 69 -5.80 9.91 -0.39
N GLU A 70 -4.96 8.94 -0.76
CA GLU A 70 -5.19 7.93 -1.80
C GLU A 70 -5.51 8.54 -3.19
N LYS A 71 -5.12 9.80 -3.41
CA LYS A 71 -5.30 10.55 -4.65
C LYS A 71 -3.96 11.04 -5.19
N CYS A 72 -3.95 11.46 -6.44
CA CYS A 72 -2.82 12.17 -7.03
C CYS A 72 -2.91 13.66 -6.71
N ASP A 73 -1.76 14.27 -6.39
CA ASP A 73 -1.63 15.68 -6.08
C ASP A 73 -0.56 16.32 -6.99
N ILE A 74 -0.66 17.63 -7.18
CA ILE A 74 0.30 18.42 -7.96
C ILE A 74 1.55 18.72 -7.12
N PHE A 75 2.71 18.63 -7.75
CA PHE A 75 3.97 19.16 -7.24
C PHE A 75 4.82 19.74 -8.37
N TYR A 76 5.84 20.54 -8.01
CA TYR A 76 6.75 21.13 -8.98
C TYR A 76 8.10 20.40 -8.99
N TRP A 77 8.43 19.86 -10.15
CA TRP A 77 9.69 19.19 -10.43
C TRP A 77 10.68 20.12 -11.14
N GLY A 78 11.94 20.06 -10.72
CA GLY A 78 13.03 20.90 -11.19
C GLY A 78 13.57 20.53 -12.57
N GLY A 79 13.19 19.37 -13.13
CA GLY A 79 13.68 18.88 -14.42
C GLY A 79 14.83 17.87 -14.34
N CYS A 80 15.27 17.48 -13.15
CA CYS A 80 16.24 16.40 -12.93
C CYS A 80 16.02 15.68 -11.59
N ASP A 81 16.76 14.59 -11.35
CA ASP A 81 16.63 13.77 -10.14
C ASP A 81 15.21 13.19 -9.96
N GLU A 82 14.55 12.88 -11.08
CA GLU A 82 13.20 12.31 -11.10
C GLU A 82 13.14 11.03 -10.29
N LYS A 83 12.14 10.94 -9.42
CA LYS A 83 11.73 9.69 -8.78
C LYS A 83 10.53 9.12 -9.53
N PRO A 84 10.31 7.80 -9.45
CA PRO A 84 9.19 7.13 -10.13
C PRO A 84 7.80 7.70 -9.84
N ASN A 85 7.58 8.27 -8.64
CA ASN A 85 6.31 8.92 -8.27
C ASN A 85 6.23 10.33 -8.85
N ASN A 86 6.29 10.40 -10.19
CA ASN A 86 6.32 11.62 -10.98
C ASN A 86 5.65 11.34 -12.33
N PHE A 87 4.49 11.91 -12.53
CA PHE A 87 3.63 11.65 -13.68
C PHE A 87 3.28 12.95 -14.42
N PRO A 88 3.05 12.88 -15.74
CA PRO A 88 2.79 14.06 -16.55
C PRO A 88 1.38 14.65 -16.37
N ASN A 89 0.41 13.86 -15.91
CA ASN A 89 -0.97 14.29 -15.69
C ASN A 89 -1.66 13.42 -14.62
N CYS A 90 -2.78 13.90 -14.09
CA CYS A 90 -3.57 13.20 -13.07
C CYS A 90 -4.02 11.81 -13.54
N THR A 91 -4.55 11.70 -14.76
CA THR A 91 -5.10 10.46 -15.31
C THR A 91 -4.07 9.33 -15.29
N PHE A 92 -2.84 9.62 -15.73
CA PHE A 92 -1.75 8.64 -15.75
C PHE A 92 -1.32 8.26 -14.32
N CYS A 93 -1.22 9.23 -13.42
CA CYS A 93 -0.91 8.98 -12.01
C CYS A 93 -1.97 8.07 -11.36
N MET A 94 -3.24 8.41 -11.51
CA MET A 94 -4.34 7.64 -10.92
C MET A 94 -4.45 6.26 -11.56
N GLN A 95 -4.23 6.10 -12.86
CA GLN A 95 -4.16 4.78 -13.50
C GLN A 95 -3.01 3.92 -12.97
N SER A 96 -1.84 4.52 -12.76
CA SER A 96 -0.67 3.81 -12.26
C SER A 96 -0.81 3.38 -10.80
N CYS A 97 -1.51 4.17 -10.00
CA CYS A 97 -1.45 4.06 -8.53
C CYS A 97 -2.76 3.68 -7.85
N SER A 98 -3.92 4.02 -8.42
CA SER A 98 -5.21 3.60 -7.89
C SER A 98 -5.51 2.18 -8.39
N CYS A 99 -5.34 1.18 -7.53
CA CYS A 99 -5.57 -0.21 -7.91
C CYS A 99 -7.07 -0.46 -8.21
N ASN A 100 -7.49 -0.50 -9.48
CA ASN A 100 -8.83 -0.93 -9.93
C ASN A 100 -10.02 -0.10 -9.40
N GLU A 101 -9.81 1.14 -8.98
CA GLU A 101 -10.91 2.00 -8.50
C GLU A 101 -11.71 2.61 -9.67
N TYR A 102 -11.04 2.91 -10.78
CA TYR A 102 -11.65 3.53 -11.96
C TYR A 102 -11.65 2.53 -13.13
N LYS A 103 -12.82 2.00 -13.47
CA LYS A 103 -12.98 0.92 -14.47
C LYS A 103 -13.11 1.43 -15.90
N ASN A 104 -13.45 2.69 -16.10
CA ASN A 104 -13.58 3.32 -17.40
C ASN A 104 -12.86 4.68 -17.41
N THR A 105 -12.64 5.21 -18.61
CA THR A 105 -11.89 6.45 -18.81
C THR A 105 -12.69 7.67 -18.36
N THR A 106 -14.02 7.68 -18.51
CA THR A 106 -14.86 8.84 -18.18
C THR A 106 -14.91 9.15 -16.70
N ASP A 107 -15.00 8.12 -15.85
CA ASP A 107 -15.03 8.29 -14.39
C ASP A 107 -13.68 8.81 -13.87
N LEU A 108 -12.61 8.36 -14.50
CA LEU A 108 -11.25 8.80 -14.20
C LEU A 108 -11.01 10.25 -14.63
N GLU A 109 -11.47 10.63 -15.81
CA GLU A 109 -11.40 12.01 -16.31
C GLU A 109 -12.19 12.96 -15.39
N ALA A 110 -13.42 12.60 -15.03
CA ALA A 110 -14.26 13.40 -14.14
C ALA A 110 -13.73 13.48 -12.70
N LEU A 111 -12.96 12.49 -12.25
CA LEU A 111 -12.22 12.58 -10.99
C LEU A 111 -11.08 13.59 -11.12
N CYS A 112 -10.26 13.46 -12.16
CA CYS A 112 -9.08 14.30 -12.34
C CYS A 112 -9.45 15.77 -12.54
N GLU A 113 -10.56 16.07 -13.21
CA GLU A 113 -11.12 17.41 -13.30
C GLU A 113 -11.38 18.01 -11.90
N LYS A 114 -12.00 17.24 -11.00
CA LYS A 114 -12.24 17.69 -9.61
C LYS A 114 -10.95 17.88 -8.82
N ILE A 115 -9.96 17.00 -9.02
CA ILE A 115 -8.68 17.11 -8.33
C ILE A 115 -7.93 18.36 -8.81
N GLU A 116 -7.97 18.66 -10.11
CA GLU A 116 -7.41 19.88 -10.69
C GLU A 116 -8.09 21.13 -10.12
N GLU A 117 -9.43 21.15 -10.03
CA GLU A 117 -10.18 22.24 -9.39
C GLU A 117 -9.81 22.42 -7.91
N GLU A 118 -9.68 21.32 -7.15
CA GLU A 118 -9.23 21.34 -5.74
C GLU A 118 -7.82 21.94 -5.61
N ALA A 119 -6.92 21.62 -6.54
CA ALA A 119 -5.56 22.14 -6.56
C ALA A 119 -5.51 23.63 -6.90
N ASP A 120 -6.30 24.07 -7.87
CA ASP A 120 -6.43 25.48 -8.27
C ASP A 120 -6.99 26.35 -7.13
N GLN A 121 -8.02 25.85 -6.44
CA GLN A 121 -8.56 26.56 -5.27
C GLN A 121 -7.51 26.69 -4.17
N LYS A 122 -6.79 25.60 -3.87
CA LYS A 122 -5.72 25.60 -2.87
C LYS A 122 -4.59 26.57 -3.23
N TYR A 123 -4.24 26.65 -4.52
CA TYR A 123 -3.29 27.64 -5.02
C TYR A 123 -3.80 29.06 -4.74
N TRP A 124 -5.04 29.38 -5.12
CA TRP A 124 -5.58 30.73 -4.93
C TRP A 124 -5.70 31.13 -3.45
N ASP A 125 -6.09 30.19 -2.59
CA ASP A 125 -6.15 30.39 -1.13
C ASP A 125 -4.78 30.76 -0.54
N SER A 126 -3.67 30.32 -1.16
CA SER A 126 -2.31 30.64 -0.73
C SER A 126 -1.84 32.06 -1.08
N PHE A 127 -2.51 32.74 -2.02
CA PHE A 127 -2.21 34.13 -2.40
C PHE A 127 -3.16 35.16 -1.77
N GLY A 128 -4.21 34.71 -1.10
CA GLY A 128 -5.27 35.54 -0.53
C GLY A 128 -5.08 35.96 0.94
N SER A 129 -3.90 35.78 1.53
CA SER A 129 -3.60 36.10 2.94
C SER A 129 -2.81 37.39 3.13
#